data_AF-A0A3G8ZMS8-F1
#
_entry.id   AF-A0A3G8ZMS8-F1
#
_cell.length_a   1.000
_cell.length_b   1.000
_cell.length_c   1.000
_cell.angle_alpha   90.00
_cell.angle_beta   90.00
_cell.angle_gamma   90.00
#
_symmetry.space_group_name_H-M   'P 1'
#
loop_
_entity.id
_entity.type
_entity.pdbx_description
1 polymer ?
#
loop_
_entity_poly.entity_id
_entity_poly.type
_entity_poly.pdbx_seq_one_letter_code
_entity_poly.pdbx_strand_id
1 'polypeptide(L)'
;MAHPVDAWLKQYMTPLLKTSGFRKQGRNYLREMPDGSMQYFIVQKLNYPVLPSVEFRIELVSAPKILLELFKQESYTSRRGLWEWKLDCPCDFQERFHHYDWVFDASDAAMAATLGARMEEKLKMVCIPLLDRLAEPVFFEEELRRPVWQLPGKTHPAALGLIIRQQRQSDEAYPLLRQAQLENPVLEIWPRIWTHLESLDGSSPSAAAVPVPAETDDEEEFEFSFTGSLVICKTAKSLDEVEALTSRDEGLEGTSLLPGGWQLGQYYGEDIEREIADVLVDLVAETGSPALSGFVWDSECVLVSAYSEQTGLWRACLDHEAGTQMLQEECDEDINDMYLPADQAAERALKWAQEAGLTPIAQDLHDVFHADKGEGQANKLFYDLTFALGIQTRQ
;
A
#
# COMPACT_ATOMS: atom_id res chain seq x y z
N MET A 1 -15.83 -3.83 -19.38
CA MET A 1 -15.05 -4.91 -20.03
C MET A 1 -14.09 -5.47 -18.98
N ALA A 2 -13.74 -6.76 -19.02
CA ALA A 2 -12.72 -7.28 -18.10
C ALA A 2 -11.38 -6.60 -18.38
N HIS A 3 -10.64 -6.22 -17.33
CA HIS A 3 -9.34 -5.57 -17.49
C HIS A 3 -8.36 -6.49 -18.24
N PRO A 4 -7.49 -5.97 -19.13
CA PRO A 4 -6.55 -6.81 -19.87
C PRO A 4 -5.61 -7.64 -18.98
N VAL A 5 -5.17 -7.09 -17.83
CA VAL A 5 -4.42 -7.86 -16.82
C VAL A 5 -5.23 -9.06 -16.34
N ASP A 6 -6.51 -8.88 -15.99
CA ASP A 6 -7.33 -9.95 -15.44
C ASP A 6 -7.55 -11.07 -16.47
N ALA A 7 -7.71 -10.71 -17.75
CA ALA A 7 -7.78 -11.65 -18.86
C ALA A 7 -6.46 -12.41 -19.04
N TRP A 8 -5.33 -11.69 -19.01
CA TRP A 8 -4.00 -12.26 -19.14
C TRP A 8 -3.66 -13.20 -17.97
N LEU A 9 -3.89 -12.78 -16.72
CA LEU A 9 -3.72 -13.59 -15.52
C LEU A 9 -4.60 -14.85 -15.56
N LYS A 10 -5.84 -14.72 -16.03
CA LYS A 10 -6.76 -15.86 -16.17
C LYS A 10 -6.24 -16.87 -17.20
N GLN A 11 -5.62 -16.40 -18.27
CA GLN A 11 -5.13 -17.25 -19.35
C GLN A 11 -3.82 -17.95 -18.99
N TYR A 12 -2.83 -17.22 -18.48
CA TYR A 12 -1.45 -17.73 -18.37
C TYR A 12 -1.06 -18.15 -16.95
N MET A 13 -1.54 -17.43 -15.92
CA MET A 13 -1.07 -17.64 -14.55
C MET A 13 -2.02 -18.49 -13.70
N THR A 14 -3.32 -18.21 -13.78
CA THR A 14 -4.35 -18.86 -12.97
C THR A 14 -4.34 -20.39 -13.08
N PRO A 15 -4.22 -21.01 -14.28
CA PRO A 15 -4.23 -22.47 -14.37
C PRO A 15 -3.04 -23.11 -13.65
N LEU A 16 -1.86 -22.50 -13.75
CA LEU A 16 -0.65 -22.97 -13.09
C LEU A 16 -0.79 -22.87 -11.57
N LEU A 17 -1.11 -21.68 -11.05
CA LEU A 17 -1.23 -21.45 -9.62
C LEU A 17 -2.30 -22.34 -8.97
N LYS A 18 -3.44 -22.55 -9.65
CA LYS A 18 -4.48 -23.49 -9.18
C LYS A 18 -3.97 -24.93 -9.08
N THR A 19 -3.19 -25.38 -10.07
CA THR A 19 -2.60 -26.73 -10.07
C THR A 19 -1.62 -26.89 -8.91
N SER A 20 -0.95 -25.81 -8.50
CA SER A 20 -0.04 -25.78 -7.35
C SER A 20 -0.73 -25.51 -6.00
N GLY A 21 -2.06 -25.54 -5.96
CA GLY A 21 -2.85 -25.45 -4.72
C GLY A 21 -3.26 -24.03 -4.30
N PHE A 22 -2.97 -23.01 -5.10
CA PHE A 22 -3.41 -21.65 -4.82
C PHE A 22 -4.89 -21.44 -5.20
N ARG A 23 -5.59 -20.66 -4.39
CA ARG A 23 -6.96 -20.20 -4.62
C ARG A 23 -6.93 -18.72 -4.98
N LYS A 24 -7.72 -18.32 -5.98
CA LYS A 24 -7.81 -16.91 -6.39
C LYS A 24 -8.71 -16.15 -5.41
N GLN A 25 -8.26 -14.99 -4.95
CA GLN A 25 -9.00 -14.04 -4.12
C GLN A 25 -8.70 -12.63 -4.66
N GLY A 26 -9.68 -12.01 -5.34
CA GLY A 26 -9.43 -10.76 -6.06
C GLY A 26 -8.37 -10.93 -7.16
N ARG A 27 -7.34 -10.07 -7.16
CA ARG A 27 -6.16 -10.18 -8.04
C ARG A 27 -5.05 -11.04 -7.46
N ASN A 28 -5.23 -11.49 -6.22
CA ASN A 28 -4.23 -12.24 -5.48
C ASN A 28 -4.52 -13.74 -5.50
N TYR A 29 -3.49 -14.53 -5.20
CA TYR A 29 -3.58 -15.98 -5.11
C TYR A 29 -3.01 -16.44 -3.79
N LEU A 30 -3.78 -17.24 -3.08
CA LEU A 30 -3.51 -17.66 -1.71
C LEU A 30 -3.35 -19.18 -1.63
N ARG A 31 -2.32 -19.66 -0.94
CA ARG A 31 -2.16 -21.07 -0.60
C ARG A 31 -1.96 -21.22 0.90
N GLU A 32 -2.87 -21.96 1.54
CA GLU A 32 -2.76 -22.35 2.93
C GLU A 32 -1.98 -23.68 3.03
N MET A 33 -0.95 -23.68 3.87
CA MET A 33 -0.09 -24.82 4.10
C MET A 33 -0.62 -25.69 5.26
N PRO A 34 -0.27 -27.00 5.33
CA PRO A 34 -0.80 -27.89 6.37
C PRO A 34 -0.48 -27.46 7.82
N ASP A 35 0.59 -26.69 8.03
CA ASP A 35 1.00 -26.13 9.33
C ASP A 35 0.25 -24.83 9.67
N GLY A 36 -0.61 -24.34 8.78
CA GLY A 36 -1.34 -23.08 8.88
C GLY A 36 -0.55 -21.85 8.43
N SER A 37 0.64 -22.04 7.85
CA SER A 37 1.37 -20.97 7.16
C SER A 37 0.66 -20.60 5.85
N MET A 38 0.87 -19.38 5.36
CA MET A 38 0.20 -18.85 4.17
C MET A 38 1.21 -18.37 3.15
N GLN A 39 0.87 -18.56 1.88
CA GLN A 39 1.65 -18.02 0.77
C GLN A 39 0.76 -17.24 -0.17
N TYR A 40 1.32 -16.15 -0.70
CA TYR A 40 0.60 -15.20 -1.53
C TYR A 40 1.38 -14.95 -2.82
N PHE A 41 0.64 -14.88 -3.92
CA PHE A 41 1.03 -14.09 -5.08
C PHE A 41 0.18 -12.84 -5.06
N ILE A 42 0.83 -11.69 -4.91
CA ILE A 42 0.18 -10.39 -4.96
C ILE A 42 0.42 -9.83 -6.35
N VAL A 43 -0.66 -9.45 -7.05
CA VAL A 43 -0.55 -8.79 -8.35
C VAL A 43 -0.99 -7.34 -8.21
N GLN A 44 -0.01 -6.44 -8.16
CA GLN A 44 -0.25 -5.00 -8.07
C GLN A 44 -0.35 -4.40 -9.46
N LYS A 45 -1.36 -3.57 -9.69
CA LYS A 45 -1.46 -2.72 -10.88
C LYS A 45 -0.67 -1.43 -10.63
N LEU A 46 0.12 -0.97 -11.59
CA LEU A 46 0.91 0.28 -11.45
C LEU A 46 0.35 1.45 -12.27
N ASN A 47 -0.49 1.13 -13.28
CA ASN A 47 -1.54 1.98 -13.87
C ASN A 47 -1.11 3.05 -14.90
N TYR A 48 -1.80 3.13 -16.05
CA TYR A 48 -2.18 4.38 -16.76
C TYR A 48 -3.47 4.14 -17.59
N PRO A 49 -4.54 4.95 -17.44
CA PRO A 49 -5.80 4.80 -18.17
C PRO A 49 -5.75 5.28 -19.63
N VAL A 50 -4.60 5.76 -20.12
CA VAL A 50 -4.49 6.52 -21.38
C VAL A 50 -3.81 5.73 -22.50
N LEU A 51 -3.18 4.59 -22.21
CA LEU A 51 -2.40 3.82 -23.17
C LEU A 51 -2.88 2.35 -23.28
N PRO A 52 -2.65 1.68 -24.42
CA PRO A 52 -2.88 0.24 -24.55
C PRO A 52 -1.84 -0.58 -23.76
N SER A 53 -0.80 0.07 -23.22
CA SER A 53 0.20 -0.54 -22.34
C SER A 53 -0.38 -0.78 -20.95
N VAL A 54 -0.04 -1.95 -20.42
CA VAL A 54 -0.51 -2.44 -19.15
C VAL A 54 0.70 -2.77 -18.31
N GLU A 55 0.82 -2.10 -17.16
CA GLU A 55 1.90 -2.29 -16.21
C GLU A 55 1.39 -2.92 -14.91
N PHE A 56 2.11 -3.95 -14.46
CA PHE A 56 1.80 -4.66 -13.22
C PHE A 56 3.06 -5.25 -12.58
N ARG A 57 2.97 -5.52 -11.27
CA ARG A 57 4.03 -6.14 -10.47
C ARG A 57 3.52 -7.42 -9.83
N ILE A 58 4.40 -8.40 -9.69
CA ILE A 58 4.11 -9.62 -8.94
C ILE A 58 5.04 -9.74 -7.75
N GLU A 59 4.44 -9.83 -6.57
CA GLU A 59 5.15 -10.03 -5.31
C GLU A 59 4.81 -11.41 -4.76
N LEU A 60 5.83 -12.12 -4.30
CA LEU A 60 5.70 -13.44 -3.70
C LEU A 60 5.94 -13.31 -2.21
N VAL A 61 4.98 -13.79 -1.43
CA VAL A 61 4.99 -13.65 0.03
C VAL A 61 4.84 -15.01 0.69
N SER A 62 5.70 -15.32 1.66
CA SER A 62 5.55 -16.49 2.54
C SER A 62 5.46 -16.03 3.99
N ALA A 63 4.36 -16.36 4.66
CA ALA A 63 4.04 -15.96 6.02
C ALA A 63 3.84 -17.20 6.92
N PRO A 64 4.78 -17.50 7.84
CA PRO A 64 4.60 -18.54 8.85
C PRO A 64 3.38 -18.30 9.71
N LYS A 65 2.71 -19.37 10.15
CA LYS A 65 1.57 -19.29 11.06
C LYS A 65 1.79 -18.38 12.27
N ILE A 66 2.98 -18.43 12.87
CA ILE A 66 3.32 -17.62 14.04
C ILE A 66 3.32 -16.11 13.74
N LEU A 67 3.73 -15.70 12.53
CA LEU A 67 3.62 -14.30 12.11
C LEU A 67 2.16 -13.90 11.91
N LEU A 68 1.36 -14.77 11.29
CA LEU A 68 -0.06 -14.50 11.09
C LEU A 68 -0.80 -14.37 12.44
N GLU A 69 -0.39 -15.13 13.46
CA GLU A 69 -0.94 -15.00 14.82
C GLU A 69 -0.50 -13.71 15.53
N LEU A 70 0.74 -13.24 15.28
CA LEU A 70 1.23 -11.96 15.78
C LEU A 70 0.51 -10.78 15.11
N PHE A 71 0.38 -10.80 13.78
CA PHE A 71 -0.29 -9.74 13.03
C PHE A 71 -1.79 -9.66 13.30
N LYS A 72 -2.46 -10.73 13.72
CA LYS A 72 -3.85 -10.66 14.19
C LYS A 72 -4.05 -9.74 15.41
N GLN A 73 -2.98 -9.42 16.15
CA GLN A 73 -3.02 -8.56 17.34
C GLN A 73 -2.64 -7.11 17.03
N GLU A 74 -2.11 -6.82 15.85
CA GLU A 74 -1.72 -5.48 15.44
C GLU A 74 -2.62 -5.00 14.30
N SER A 75 -2.97 -3.72 14.27
CA SER A 75 -3.74 -3.07 13.19
C SER A 75 -2.92 -2.88 11.90
N TYR A 76 -1.92 -3.73 11.67
CA TYR A 76 -1.06 -3.71 10.49
C TYR A 76 -1.68 -4.54 9.36
N THR A 77 -2.07 -3.88 8.27
CA THR A 77 -2.74 -4.50 7.12
C THR A 77 -1.89 -4.61 5.88
N SER A 78 -0.64 -4.13 5.93
CA SER A 78 0.33 -4.50 4.92
C SER A 78 0.51 -6.03 4.97
N ARG A 79 0.18 -6.74 3.88
CA ARG A 79 0.34 -8.20 3.71
C ARG A 79 1.82 -8.62 3.64
N ARG A 80 2.63 -8.10 4.57
CA ARG A 80 4.06 -8.36 4.67
C ARG A 80 4.26 -9.74 5.28
N GLY A 81 4.75 -10.67 4.47
CA GLY A 81 5.20 -11.98 4.97
C GLY A 81 6.60 -11.91 5.55
N LEU A 82 7.10 -13.04 6.04
CA LEU A 82 8.48 -13.15 6.50
C LEU A 82 9.48 -12.83 5.37
N TRP A 83 9.08 -13.20 4.17
CA TRP A 83 9.85 -13.15 2.96
C TRP A 83 8.99 -12.55 1.86
N GLU A 84 9.53 -11.54 1.20
CA GLU A 84 8.92 -10.86 0.07
C GLU A 84 9.91 -10.85 -1.09
N TRP A 85 9.49 -11.34 -2.25
CA TRP A 85 10.29 -11.26 -3.46
C TRP A 85 9.50 -10.67 -4.60
N LYS A 86 10.06 -9.60 -5.18
CA LYS A 86 9.56 -8.99 -6.40
C LYS A 86 10.09 -9.79 -7.59
N LEU A 87 9.19 -10.29 -8.42
CA LEU A 87 9.57 -11.13 -9.53
C LEU A 87 10.22 -10.30 -10.64
N ASP A 88 11.52 -10.50 -10.91
CA ASP A 88 12.18 -9.70 -11.95
C ASP A 88 11.52 -9.91 -13.32
N CYS A 89 11.21 -8.80 -13.97
CA CYS A 89 10.71 -8.76 -15.32
C CYS A 89 11.85 -9.00 -16.31
N PRO A 90 11.69 -9.82 -17.37
CA PRO A 90 12.70 -9.94 -18.42
C PRO A 90 12.97 -8.60 -19.09
N CYS A 91 14.22 -8.29 -19.45
CA CYS A 91 14.63 -6.96 -19.92
C CYS A 91 13.87 -6.44 -21.15
N ASP A 92 13.30 -7.32 -21.97
CA ASP A 92 12.47 -6.99 -23.14
C ASP A 92 11.02 -6.60 -22.79
N PHE A 93 10.63 -6.70 -21.52
CA PHE A 93 9.32 -6.31 -20.99
C PHE A 93 9.43 -5.33 -19.81
N GLN A 94 10.65 -4.85 -19.51
CA GLN A 94 10.88 -3.81 -18.52
C GLN A 94 10.58 -2.44 -19.13
N GLU A 95 9.92 -1.57 -18.37
CA GLU A 95 9.99 -0.14 -18.65
C GLU A 95 11.34 0.43 -18.20
N ARG A 96 11.71 1.60 -18.73
CA ARG A 96 13.06 2.16 -18.54
C ARG A 96 13.44 2.46 -17.09
N PHE A 97 12.47 2.52 -16.18
CA PHE A 97 12.66 3.11 -14.86
C PHE A 97 12.55 2.11 -13.68
N HIS A 98 11.91 0.94 -13.87
CA HIS A 98 11.75 -0.05 -12.78
C HIS A 98 11.98 -1.50 -13.24
N HIS A 99 12.96 -2.18 -12.63
CA HIS A 99 13.37 -3.54 -13.02
C HIS A 99 12.38 -4.66 -12.65
N TYR A 100 11.35 -4.34 -11.85
CA TYR A 100 10.40 -5.31 -11.32
C TYR A 100 9.02 -5.25 -11.99
N ASP A 101 8.83 -4.28 -12.87
CA ASP A 101 7.51 -3.96 -13.41
C ASP A 101 7.37 -4.58 -14.81
N TRP A 102 6.22 -5.23 -15.00
CA TRP A 102 5.92 -6.03 -16.18
C TRP A 102 4.99 -5.24 -17.08
N VAL A 103 5.48 -4.86 -18.26
CA VAL A 103 4.73 -4.07 -19.23
C VAL A 103 4.40 -4.88 -20.48
N PHE A 104 3.14 -4.83 -20.94
CA PHE A 104 2.79 -5.30 -22.28
C PHE A 104 1.69 -4.46 -22.93
N ASP A 105 1.69 -4.41 -24.26
CA ASP A 105 0.59 -3.87 -25.03
C ASP A 105 -0.56 -4.88 -25.07
N ALA A 106 -1.69 -4.54 -24.47
CA ALA A 106 -2.88 -5.39 -24.44
C ALA A 106 -3.50 -5.64 -25.82
N SER A 107 -3.18 -4.81 -26.81
CA SER A 107 -3.60 -4.99 -28.20
C SER A 107 -2.68 -5.93 -29.00
N ASP A 108 -1.45 -6.19 -28.52
CA ASP A 108 -0.51 -7.13 -29.12
C ASP A 108 -0.63 -8.52 -28.46
N ALA A 109 -1.46 -9.37 -29.07
CA ALA A 109 -1.68 -10.74 -28.60
C ALA A 109 -0.41 -11.61 -28.63
N ALA A 110 0.55 -11.34 -29.53
CA ALA A 110 1.79 -12.10 -29.63
C ALA A 110 2.77 -11.73 -28.51
N MET A 111 2.87 -10.44 -28.19
CA MET A 111 3.62 -9.94 -27.04
C MET A 111 3.03 -10.50 -25.74
N ALA A 112 1.71 -10.40 -25.55
CA ALA A 112 1.02 -10.93 -24.38
C ALA A 112 1.23 -12.44 -24.19
N ALA A 113 1.21 -13.23 -25.28
CA ALA A 113 1.48 -14.66 -25.24
C ALA A 113 2.94 -15.00 -24.90
N THR A 114 3.89 -14.24 -25.45
CA THR A 114 5.32 -14.39 -25.15
C THR A 114 5.60 -14.09 -23.68
N LEU A 115 5.02 -13.00 -23.16
CA LEU A 115 5.10 -12.65 -21.74
C LEU A 115 4.51 -13.75 -20.87
N GLY A 116 3.34 -14.26 -21.24
CA GLY A 116 2.65 -15.34 -20.54
C GLY A 116 3.50 -16.60 -20.43
N ALA A 117 4.12 -17.03 -21.53
CA ALA A 117 4.97 -18.21 -21.56
C ALA A 117 6.22 -18.07 -20.67
N ARG A 118 6.86 -16.89 -20.67
CA ARG A 118 8.03 -16.64 -19.82
C ARG A 118 7.67 -16.55 -18.34
N MET A 119 6.54 -15.94 -18.02
CA MET A 119 6.00 -15.95 -16.66
C MET A 119 5.73 -17.37 -16.19
N GLU A 120 5.04 -18.17 -17.01
CA GLU A 120 4.74 -19.56 -16.70
C GLU A 120 6.01 -20.39 -16.45
N GLU A 121 7.04 -20.21 -17.26
CA GLU A 121 8.35 -20.84 -17.07
C GLU A 121 9.00 -20.41 -15.74
N LYS A 122 9.08 -19.11 -15.44
CA LYS A 122 9.70 -18.60 -14.21
C LYS A 122 8.94 -19.07 -12.97
N LEU A 123 7.61 -19.08 -13.02
CA LEU A 123 6.76 -19.59 -11.95
C LEU A 123 6.99 -21.08 -11.70
N LYS A 124 7.03 -21.91 -12.75
CA LYS A 124 7.25 -23.35 -12.65
C LYS A 124 8.65 -23.70 -12.16
N MET A 125 9.66 -23.06 -12.73
CA MET A 125 11.05 -23.47 -12.55
C MET A 125 11.71 -22.88 -11.31
N VAL A 126 11.22 -21.72 -10.85
CA VAL A 126 11.89 -20.96 -9.79
C VAL A 126 10.93 -20.67 -8.64
N CYS A 127 9.85 -19.95 -8.89
CA CYS A 127 9.03 -19.38 -7.82
C CYS A 127 8.30 -20.42 -6.97
N ILE A 128 7.55 -21.32 -7.60
CA ILE A 128 6.75 -22.32 -6.89
C ILE A 128 7.66 -23.29 -6.14
N PRO A 129 8.73 -23.85 -6.75
CA PRO A 129 9.70 -24.66 -6.01
C PRO A 129 10.35 -23.91 -4.83
N LEU A 130 10.68 -22.63 -4.99
CA LEU A 130 11.23 -21.83 -3.91
C LEU A 130 10.23 -21.65 -2.76
N LEU A 131 8.96 -21.33 -3.07
CA LEU A 131 7.90 -21.25 -2.06
C LEU A 131 7.66 -22.59 -1.38
N ASP A 132 7.64 -23.70 -2.11
CA ASP A 132 7.51 -25.05 -1.54
C ASP A 132 8.66 -25.33 -0.56
N ARG A 133 9.89 -25.01 -0.94
CA ARG A 133 11.06 -25.16 -0.07
C ARG A 133 10.99 -24.24 1.16
N LEU A 134 10.58 -22.99 1.00
CA LEU A 134 10.40 -22.05 2.12
C LEU A 134 9.33 -22.50 3.11
N ALA A 135 8.41 -23.39 2.72
CA ALA A 135 7.47 -24.01 3.64
C ALA A 135 8.06 -25.20 4.41
N GLU A 136 9.23 -25.72 4.03
CA GLU A 136 9.91 -26.76 4.79
C GLU A 136 10.61 -26.13 6.01
N PRO A 137 10.22 -26.48 7.25
CA PRO A 137 10.73 -25.79 8.44
C PRO A 137 12.26 -25.81 8.57
N VAL A 138 12.91 -26.89 8.14
CA VAL A 138 14.37 -27.05 8.19
C VAL A 138 15.07 -26.14 7.18
N PHE A 139 14.61 -26.14 5.93
CA PHE A 139 15.17 -25.26 4.90
C PHE A 139 14.93 -23.79 5.25
N PHE A 140 13.76 -23.49 5.76
CA PHE A 140 13.41 -22.17 6.25
C PHE A 140 14.35 -21.70 7.36
N GLU A 141 14.60 -22.55 8.35
CA GLU A 141 15.56 -22.26 9.43
C GLU A 141 17.00 -22.11 8.90
N GLU A 142 17.42 -22.89 7.90
CA GLU A 142 18.72 -22.76 7.24
C GLU A 142 18.86 -21.46 6.42
N GLU A 143 17.83 -21.06 5.68
CA GLU A 143 17.82 -19.79 4.96
C GLU A 143 17.80 -18.60 5.92
N LEU A 144 17.07 -18.71 7.04
CA LEU A 144 17.09 -17.72 8.09
C LEU A 144 18.46 -17.59 8.78
N ARG A 145 19.30 -18.62 8.74
CA ARG A 145 20.69 -18.57 9.21
C ARG A 145 21.63 -17.93 8.19
N ARG A 146 21.20 -17.70 6.94
CA ARG A 146 22.02 -16.96 5.99
C ARG A 146 22.10 -15.49 6.39
N PRO A 147 23.25 -14.84 6.18
CA PRO A 147 23.34 -13.40 6.27
C PRO A 147 22.26 -12.76 5.41
N VAL A 148 21.62 -11.69 5.91
CA VAL A 148 20.45 -11.04 5.29
C VAL A 148 20.72 -10.68 3.81
N TRP A 149 21.94 -10.30 3.45
CA TRP A 149 22.33 -9.97 2.08
C TRP A 149 22.50 -11.18 1.13
N GLN A 150 22.47 -12.41 1.64
CA GLN A 150 22.54 -13.64 0.85
C GLN A 150 21.16 -14.27 0.60
N LEU A 151 20.11 -13.72 1.19
CA LEU A 151 18.75 -14.16 0.96
C LEU A 151 18.25 -13.58 -0.38
N PRO A 152 17.68 -14.40 -1.28
CA PRO A 152 16.97 -13.86 -2.43
C PRO A 152 15.71 -13.14 -1.93
N GLY A 153 15.51 -11.85 -2.21
CA GLY A 153 14.35 -11.07 -1.75
C GLY A 153 14.59 -10.21 -0.50
N LYS A 154 13.57 -9.50 -0.01
CA LYS A 154 13.63 -8.70 1.21
C LYS A 154 13.05 -9.52 2.37
N THR A 155 13.78 -9.63 3.48
CA THR A 155 13.26 -10.22 4.73
C THR A 155 12.57 -9.18 5.60
N HIS A 156 11.38 -9.50 6.11
CA HIS A 156 10.66 -8.62 7.00
C HIS A 156 11.33 -8.53 8.38
N PRO A 157 11.35 -7.38 9.06
CA PRO A 157 12.06 -7.26 10.34
C PRO A 157 11.49 -8.08 11.50
N ALA A 158 10.20 -8.41 11.47
CA ALA A 158 9.61 -9.39 12.40
C ALA A 158 10.21 -10.80 12.22
N ALA A 159 10.77 -11.10 11.03
CA ALA A 159 11.52 -12.31 10.78
C ALA A 159 12.78 -12.40 11.61
N LEU A 160 13.55 -11.30 11.64
CA LEU A 160 14.72 -11.19 12.49
C LEU A 160 14.31 -11.49 13.94
N GLY A 161 13.23 -10.89 14.46
CA GLY A 161 12.67 -11.20 15.79
C GLY A 161 12.40 -12.69 16.05
N LEU A 162 11.84 -13.41 15.07
CA LEU A 162 11.53 -14.85 15.17
C LEU A 162 12.77 -15.75 15.10
N ILE A 163 13.74 -15.42 14.23
CA ILE A 163 15.05 -16.06 14.19
C ILE A 163 15.70 -15.95 15.56
N ILE A 164 15.64 -14.77 16.17
CA ILE A 164 16.25 -14.48 17.46
C ILE A 164 15.54 -15.25 18.59
N ARG A 165 14.22 -15.39 18.52
CA ARG A 165 13.45 -16.17 19.50
C ARG A 165 13.77 -17.67 19.43
N GLN A 166 13.99 -18.23 18.24
CA GLN A 166 14.40 -19.63 18.07
C GLN A 166 15.88 -19.84 18.37
N GLN A 167 16.73 -18.86 18.04
CA GLN A 167 18.16 -18.83 18.36
C GLN A 167 18.48 -18.30 19.76
N ARG A 168 17.49 -18.12 20.63
CA ARG A 168 17.67 -17.64 22.02
C ARG A 168 18.54 -18.56 22.89
N GLN A 169 18.86 -19.76 22.39
CA GLN A 169 19.83 -20.68 22.99
C GLN A 169 21.23 -20.62 22.35
N SER A 170 21.43 -19.79 21.34
CA SER A 170 22.71 -19.55 20.67
C SER A 170 23.26 -18.19 21.11
N ASP A 171 24.47 -18.18 21.68
CA ASP A 171 25.19 -16.96 22.05
C ASP A 171 25.55 -16.07 20.83
N GLU A 172 25.21 -16.49 19.61
CA GLU A 172 25.61 -15.87 18.34
C GLU A 172 24.59 -14.88 17.75
N ALA A 173 23.33 -14.89 18.20
CA ALA A 173 22.27 -14.09 17.57
C ALA A 173 22.43 -12.57 17.79
N TYR A 174 22.72 -12.13 19.02
CA TYR A 174 22.91 -10.70 19.34
C TYR A 174 24.12 -10.08 18.63
N PRO A 175 25.30 -10.73 18.57
CA PRO A 175 26.44 -10.25 17.79
C PRO A 175 26.14 -10.05 16.30
N LEU A 176 25.41 -10.97 15.66
CA LEU A 176 25.07 -10.88 14.24
C LEU A 176 24.15 -9.69 13.94
N LEU A 177 23.19 -9.40 14.81
CA LEU A 177 22.31 -8.22 14.67
C LEU A 177 23.04 -6.91 14.88
N ARG A 178 23.95 -6.86 15.86
CA ARG A 178 24.82 -5.70 16.05
C ARG A 178 25.69 -5.46 14.82
N GLN A 179 26.22 -6.52 14.22
CA GLN A 179 26.96 -6.42 12.97
C GLN A 179 26.07 -5.91 11.82
N ALA A 180 24.87 -6.48 11.63
CA ALA A 180 23.94 -6.03 10.60
C ALA A 180 23.51 -4.56 10.77
N GLN A 181 23.32 -4.10 12.02
CA GLN A 181 23.04 -2.70 12.34
C GLN A 181 24.23 -1.79 11.99
N LEU A 182 25.46 -2.21 12.27
CA LEU A 182 26.66 -1.46 11.91
C LEU A 182 26.85 -1.38 10.38
N GLU A 183 26.49 -2.43 9.66
CA GLU A 183 26.55 -2.48 8.20
C GLU A 183 25.43 -1.67 7.53
N ASN A 184 24.29 -1.47 8.23
CA ASN A 184 23.11 -0.79 7.68
C ASN A 184 22.45 0.15 8.71
N PRO A 185 23.13 1.22 9.16
CA PRO A 185 22.67 2.03 10.30
C PRO A 185 21.39 2.83 10.02
N VAL A 186 21.07 3.06 8.74
CA VAL A 186 19.94 3.89 8.29
C VAL A 186 18.59 3.17 8.28
N LEU A 187 18.53 1.87 8.61
CA LEU A 187 17.25 1.17 8.67
C LEU A 187 16.46 1.63 9.90
N GLU A 188 15.39 2.36 9.67
CA GLU A 188 14.48 2.91 10.71
C GLU A 188 13.85 1.84 11.62
N ILE A 189 13.95 0.57 11.23
CA ILE A 189 13.40 -0.54 11.99
C ILE A 189 14.29 -0.99 13.16
N TRP A 190 15.56 -0.56 13.24
CA TRP A 190 16.46 -1.00 14.31
C TRP A 190 15.94 -0.73 15.73
N PRO A 191 15.43 0.48 16.06
CA PRO A 191 14.86 0.73 17.38
C PRO A 191 13.73 -0.24 17.72
N ARG A 192 12.83 -0.52 16.76
CA ARG A 192 11.70 -1.43 16.95
C ARG A 192 12.14 -2.88 17.17
N ILE A 193 13.15 -3.35 16.43
CA ILE A 193 13.74 -4.67 16.65
C ILE A 193 14.29 -4.75 18.09
N TRP A 194 15.06 -3.76 18.53
CA TRP A 194 15.66 -3.78 19.87
C TRP A 194 14.61 -3.70 20.99
N THR A 195 13.64 -2.79 20.89
CA THR A 195 12.53 -2.69 21.86
C THR A 195 11.73 -3.99 21.95
N HIS A 196 11.48 -4.65 20.81
CA HIS A 196 10.79 -5.94 20.81
C HIS A 196 11.64 -7.03 21.50
N LEU A 197 12.93 -7.12 21.22
CA LEU A 197 13.83 -8.09 21.86
C LEU A 197 13.94 -7.88 23.37
N GLU A 198 14.05 -6.63 23.81
CA GLU A 198 14.05 -6.25 25.22
C GLU A 198 12.74 -6.65 25.92
N SER A 199 11.60 -6.50 25.23
CA SER A 199 10.29 -6.92 25.75
C SER A 199 10.19 -8.44 25.96
N LEU A 200 10.90 -9.23 25.14
CA LEU A 200 10.93 -10.69 25.24
C LEU A 200 11.84 -11.19 26.37
N ASP A 201 12.82 -10.38 26.80
CA ASP A 201 13.80 -10.76 27.82
C ASP A 201 13.27 -10.71 29.26
N GLY A 202 12.10 -10.11 29.50
CA GLY A 202 11.39 -10.18 30.79
C GLY A 202 12.22 -9.69 32.00
N SER A 203 13.38 -9.10 31.74
CA SER A 203 14.41 -8.75 32.69
C SER A 203 14.87 -7.35 32.33
N SER A 204 14.56 -6.34 33.15
CA SER A 204 15.19 -5.03 33.02
C SER A 204 16.71 -5.19 33.00
N PRO A 205 17.43 -4.63 32.02
CA PRO A 205 18.88 -4.65 32.06
C PRO A 205 19.36 -3.73 33.18
N SER A 206 20.20 -4.29 34.07
CA SER A 206 21.04 -3.50 34.95
C SER A 206 22.00 -2.67 34.09
N ALA A 207 21.83 -1.35 34.17
CA ALA A 207 22.60 -0.37 33.42
C ALA A 207 24.10 -0.42 33.77
N ALA A 208 24.92 -0.80 32.79
CA ALA A 208 26.27 -0.27 32.67
C ALA A 208 26.24 0.83 31.61
N ALA A 209 26.31 2.07 32.09
CA ALA A 209 26.06 3.30 31.34
C ALA A 209 27.08 3.54 30.21
N VAL A 210 26.57 3.86 29.03
CA VAL A 210 27.25 4.71 28.04
C VAL A 210 26.82 6.15 28.32
N PRO A 211 27.70 7.16 28.23
CA PRO A 211 27.34 8.54 28.55
C PRO A 211 26.34 9.08 27.51
N VAL A 212 25.19 9.54 28.01
CA VAL A 212 24.19 10.30 27.25
C VAL A 212 24.77 11.71 27.02
N PRO A 213 24.80 12.24 25.78
CA PRO A 213 25.10 13.65 25.56
C PRO A 213 23.99 14.50 26.17
N ALA A 214 24.36 15.62 26.76
CA ALA A 214 23.46 16.50 27.51
C ALA A 214 22.16 16.81 26.75
N GLU A 215 21.04 16.58 27.43
CA GLU A 215 19.69 16.97 27.04
C GLU A 215 19.67 18.45 26.63
N THR A 216 19.34 18.71 25.38
CA THR A 216 18.68 19.95 24.98
C THR A 216 17.19 19.72 25.15
N ASP A 217 16.54 20.54 25.99
CA ASP A 217 15.09 20.61 26.18
C ASP A 217 14.41 21.10 24.88
N ASP A 218 14.41 20.26 23.85
CA ASP A 218 13.46 20.35 22.75
C ASP A 218 12.51 19.17 22.94
N GLU A 219 11.31 19.42 23.48
CA GLU A 219 10.19 18.49 23.39
C GLU A 219 9.84 18.35 21.90
N GLU A 220 10.55 17.47 21.19
CA GLU A 220 10.10 16.96 19.89
C GLU A 220 8.77 16.24 20.13
N GLU A 221 7.66 16.94 19.89
CA GLU A 221 6.38 16.29 19.61
C GLU A 221 6.63 15.34 18.44
N PHE A 222 6.74 14.04 18.73
CA PHE A 222 6.71 12.99 17.72
C PHE A 222 5.33 13.04 17.06
N GLU A 223 5.16 13.90 16.06
CA GLU A 223 4.00 13.91 15.18
C GLU A 223 4.08 12.65 14.32
N PHE A 224 3.19 11.70 14.59
CA PHE A 224 3.04 10.51 13.74
C PHE A 224 2.51 10.96 12.38
N SER A 225 3.34 10.83 11.34
CA SER A 225 2.90 11.00 9.95
C SER A 225 1.89 9.92 9.57
N PHE A 226 0.89 10.28 8.77
CA PHE A 226 -0.15 9.39 8.30
C PHE A 226 -0.07 9.27 6.78
N THR A 227 0.02 8.01 6.32
CA THR A 227 -0.07 7.67 4.91
C THR A 227 -1.22 6.70 4.70
N GLY A 228 -2.20 7.11 3.89
CA GLY A 228 -3.43 6.35 3.71
C GLY A 228 -4.51 7.09 2.92
N SER A 229 -5.51 6.34 2.46
CA SER A 229 -6.63 6.89 1.70
C SER A 229 -7.88 7.03 2.55
N LEU A 230 -8.49 8.20 2.46
CA LEU A 230 -9.80 8.52 3.01
C LEU A 230 -10.80 8.49 1.85
N VAL A 231 -11.88 7.71 1.96
CA VAL A 231 -12.89 7.57 0.90
C VAL A 231 -14.25 7.99 1.45
N ILE A 232 -14.94 8.89 0.76
CA ILE A 232 -16.24 9.42 1.17
C ILE A 232 -17.28 9.12 0.10
N CYS A 233 -18.39 8.55 0.54
CA CYS A 233 -19.56 8.32 -0.30
C CYS A 233 -20.85 8.40 0.52
N LYS A 234 -21.92 8.81 -0.13
CA LYS A 234 -23.27 8.75 0.44
C LYS A 234 -23.88 7.38 0.14
N THR A 235 -24.31 6.68 1.18
CA THR A 235 -24.97 5.37 1.02
C THR A 235 -25.80 5.03 2.25
N ALA A 236 -26.88 4.27 2.03
CA ALA A 236 -27.73 3.75 3.09
C ALA A 236 -27.17 2.46 3.73
N LYS A 237 -26.29 1.74 3.03
CA LYS A 237 -25.56 0.59 3.56
C LYS A 237 -24.31 1.05 4.28
N SER A 238 -23.79 0.25 5.21
CA SER A 238 -22.48 0.52 5.79
C SER A 238 -21.39 0.32 4.73
N LEU A 239 -20.29 1.09 4.77
CA LEU A 239 -19.23 1.01 3.76
C LEU A 239 -18.52 -0.36 3.74
N ASP A 240 -18.51 -1.08 4.86
CA ASP A 240 -18.01 -2.45 4.99
C ASP A 240 -18.95 -3.51 4.39
N GLU A 241 -20.09 -3.10 3.82
CA GLU A 241 -21.02 -3.95 3.06
C GLU A 241 -21.03 -3.61 1.56
N VAL A 242 -20.25 -2.62 1.13
CA VAL A 242 -20.18 -2.16 -0.26
C VAL A 242 -19.13 -2.97 -1.00
N GLU A 243 -19.53 -3.66 -2.07
CA GLU A 243 -18.64 -4.57 -2.81
C GLU A 243 -17.46 -3.81 -3.47
N ALA A 244 -17.71 -2.60 -3.97
CA ALA A 244 -16.68 -1.74 -4.55
C ALA A 244 -15.49 -1.47 -3.61
N LEU A 245 -15.73 -1.48 -2.29
CA LEU A 245 -14.73 -1.25 -1.24
C LEU A 245 -14.20 -2.55 -0.63
N THR A 246 -15.08 -3.52 -0.40
CA THR A 246 -14.76 -4.78 0.33
C THR A 246 -14.12 -5.85 -0.55
N SER A 247 -14.28 -5.77 -1.87
CA SER A 247 -13.61 -6.66 -2.82
C SER A 247 -12.13 -6.33 -3.02
N ARG A 248 -11.66 -5.20 -2.45
CA ARG A 248 -10.28 -4.73 -2.52
C ARG A 248 -9.38 -5.48 -1.55
N ASP A 249 -8.12 -5.62 -1.91
CA ASP A 249 -7.20 -6.49 -1.21
C ASP A 249 -6.65 -5.85 0.08
N GLU A 250 -6.61 -4.52 0.13
CA GLU A 250 -6.18 -3.70 1.25
C GLU A 250 -7.15 -3.84 2.42
N GLY A 251 -8.45 -4.03 2.15
CA GLY A 251 -9.49 -4.10 3.16
C GLY A 251 -9.81 -2.75 3.78
N LEU A 252 -11.07 -2.52 4.13
CA LEU A 252 -11.50 -1.28 4.78
C LEU A 252 -11.17 -1.34 6.27
N GLU A 253 -10.40 -0.37 6.75
CA GLU A 253 -9.83 -0.38 8.12
C GLU A 253 -10.76 0.25 9.15
N GLY A 254 -11.48 1.27 8.70
CA GLY A 254 -12.30 2.09 9.55
C GLY A 254 -13.43 2.72 8.76
N THR A 255 -14.56 2.87 9.43
CA THR A 255 -15.73 3.58 8.91
C THR A 255 -16.22 4.57 9.94
N SER A 256 -16.61 5.75 9.49
CA SER A 256 -17.25 6.78 10.32
C SER A 256 -18.46 7.36 9.61
N LEU A 257 -19.53 7.57 10.37
CA LEU A 257 -20.73 8.24 9.86
C LEU A 257 -20.51 9.76 9.87
N LEU A 258 -20.88 10.39 8.75
CA LEU A 258 -20.91 11.82 8.58
C LEU A 258 -22.37 12.31 8.46
N PRO A 259 -22.65 13.61 8.64
CA PRO A 259 -23.99 14.16 8.48
C PRO A 259 -24.62 13.83 7.12
N GLY A 260 -25.95 13.79 7.05
CA GLY A 260 -26.67 13.66 5.77
C GLY A 260 -26.56 12.29 5.08
N GLY A 261 -26.16 11.24 5.80
CA GLY A 261 -26.00 9.89 5.26
C GLY A 261 -24.70 9.67 4.48
N TRP A 262 -23.75 10.60 4.62
CA TRP A 262 -22.38 10.43 4.15
C TRP A 262 -21.63 9.50 5.10
N GLN A 263 -20.69 8.75 4.56
CA GLN A 263 -19.81 7.88 5.31
C GLN A 263 -18.38 8.10 4.85
N LEU A 264 -17.44 7.99 5.79
CA LEU A 264 -16.01 8.05 5.58
C LEU A 264 -15.43 6.66 5.84
N GLY A 265 -14.78 6.09 4.82
CA GLY A 265 -13.96 4.89 4.90
C GLY A 265 -12.49 5.26 4.97
N GLN A 266 -11.68 4.43 5.63
CA GLN A 266 -10.24 4.61 5.76
C GLN A 266 -9.50 3.36 5.30
N TYR A 267 -8.41 3.58 4.58
CA TYR A 267 -7.42 2.58 4.16
C TYR A 267 -6.03 3.06 4.58
N TYR A 268 -5.20 2.16 5.10
CA TYR A 268 -3.81 2.48 5.42
C TYR A 268 -2.88 2.16 4.24
N GLY A 269 -1.81 2.93 4.09
CA GLY A 269 -0.82 2.75 3.03
C GLY A 269 -1.25 3.26 1.66
N GLU A 270 -0.45 2.94 0.65
CA GLU A 270 -0.50 3.57 -0.69
C GLU A 270 -1.19 2.69 -1.74
N ASP A 271 -1.42 1.41 -1.43
CA ASP A 271 -1.82 0.41 -2.44
C ASP A 271 -3.16 0.78 -3.10
N ILE A 272 -4.14 1.24 -2.31
CA ILE A 272 -5.45 1.62 -2.85
C ILE A 272 -5.40 2.90 -3.70
N GLU A 273 -4.46 3.82 -3.45
CA GLU A 273 -4.35 5.06 -4.23
C GLU A 273 -4.10 4.76 -5.71
N ARG A 274 -3.33 3.71 -5.99
CA ARG A 274 -3.08 3.25 -7.37
C ARG A 274 -4.34 2.78 -8.08
N GLU A 275 -5.34 2.28 -7.35
CA GLU A 275 -6.62 1.80 -7.90
C GLU A 275 -7.79 2.78 -7.67
N ILE A 276 -7.54 3.95 -7.07
CA ILE A 276 -8.61 4.79 -6.52
C ILE A 276 -9.61 5.25 -7.58
N ALA A 277 -9.15 5.50 -8.80
CA ALA A 277 -10.02 5.88 -9.92
C ALA A 277 -11.06 4.79 -10.23
N ASP A 278 -10.64 3.52 -10.29
CA ASP A 278 -11.52 2.38 -10.56
C ASP A 278 -12.47 2.17 -9.35
N VAL A 279 -11.94 2.31 -8.13
CA VAL A 279 -12.73 2.22 -6.89
C VAL A 279 -13.86 3.25 -6.88
N LEU A 280 -13.57 4.52 -7.21
CA LEU A 280 -14.56 5.58 -7.23
C LEU A 280 -15.64 5.34 -8.29
N VAL A 281 -15.27 4.84 -9.47
CA VAL A 281 -16.24 4.49 -10.52
C VAL A 281 -17.17 3.37 -10.06
N ASP A 282 -16.61 2.29 -9.51
CA ASP A 282 -17.39 1.16 -9.01
C ASP A 282 -18.30 1.58 -7.84
N LEU A 283 -17.78 2.45 -6.96
CA LEU A 283 -18.52 2.96 -5.81
C LEU A 283 -19.71 3.83 -6.22
N VAL A 284 -19.53 4.74 -7.18
CA VAL A 284 -20.65 5.53 -7.74
C VAL A 284 -21.65 4.62 -8.46
N ALA A 285 -21.18 3.61 -9.19
CA ALA A 285 -22.06 2.66 -9.89
C ALA A 285 -22.90 1.82 -8.92
N GLU A 286 -22.33 1.41 -7.78
CA GLU A 286 -23.03 0.60 -6.77
C GLU A 286 -23.98 1.43 -5.90
N THR A 287 -23.56 2.64 -5.49
CA THR A 287 -24.32 3.49 -4.54
C THR A 287 -25.24 4.49 -5.22
N GLY A 288 -25.02 4.78 -6.50
CA GLY A 288 -25.72 5.82 -7.26
C GLY A 288 -25.46 7.24 -6.76
N SER A 289 -24.43 7.46 -5.92
CA SER A 289 -24.09 8.75 -5.35
C SER A 289 -22.65 9.13 -5.68
N PRO A 290 -22.33 10.43 -5.89
CA PRO A 290 -20.96 10.87 -6.09
C PRO A 290 -20.01 10.43 -4.97
N ALA A 291 -18.77 10.10 -5.34
CA ALA A 291 -17.73 9.64 -4.42
C ALA A 291 -16.45 10.47 -4.56
N LEU A 292 -15.73 10.62 -3.45
CA LEU A 292 -14.48 11.37 -3.37
C LEU A 292 -13.48 10.61 -2.49
N SER A 293 -12.20 10.70 -2.82
CA SER A 293 -11.12 10.21 -1.99
C SER A 293 -10.02 11.27 -1.84
N GLY A 294 -9.35 11.24 -0.69
CA GLY A 294 -8.10 11.94 -0.46
C GLY A 294 -7.06 10.95 0.06
N PHE A 295 -6.00 10.74 -0.71
CA PHE A 295 -4.81 10.04 -0.26
C PHE A 295 -3.87 11.03 0.42
N VAL A 296 -3.67 10.85 1.72
CA VAL A 296 -2.74 11.64 2.51
C VAL A 296 -1.38 10.98 2.37
N TRP A 297 -0.37 11.75 1.95
CA TRP A 297 0.99 11.26 1.76
C TRP A 297 1.89 11.86 2.83
N ASP A 298 2.32 11.00 3.78
CA ASP A 298 3.17 11.32 4.93
C ASP A 298 2.72 12.53 5.76
N SER A 299 1.41 12.82 5.76
CA SER A 299 0.83 14.05 6.31
C SER A 299 1.33 15.36 5.67
N GLU A 300 2.06 15.30 4.56
CA GLU A 300 2.64 16.46 3.86
C GLU A 300 1.73 17.03 2.78
N CYS A 301 1.04 16.17 2.02
CA CYS A 301 0.06 16.61 1.03
C CYS A 301 -1.17 15.68 0.95
N VAL A 302 -2.20 16.11 0.23
CA VAL A 302 -3.37 15.25 -0.06
C VAL A 302 -3.68 15.21 -1.55
N LEU A 303 -3.56 14.02 -2.15
CA LEU A 303 -3.98 13.75 -3.51
C LEU A 303 -5.48 13.45 -3.52
N VAL A 304 -6.26 14.35 -4.11
CA VAL A 304 -7.71 14.24 -4.18
C VAL A 304 -8.12 13.63 -5.51
N SER A 305 -8.93 12.58 -5.46
CA SER A 305 -9.61 12.01 -6.63
C SER A 305 -11.11 12.03 -6.37
N ALA A 306 -11.93 12.50 -7.31
CA ALA A 306 -13.38 12.40 -7.17
C ALA A 306 -14.06 12.03 -8.48
N TYR A 307 -15.19 11.34 -8.35
CA TYR A 307 -15.98 10.87 -9.48
C TYR A 307 -17.47 11.11 -9.25
N SER A 308 -18.15 11.49 -10.32
CA SER A 308 -19.59 11.51 -10.45
C SER A 308 -19.96 11.34 -11.93
N GLU A 309 -21.21 10.99 -12.22
CA GLU A 309 -21.63 10.74 -13.61
C GLU A 309 -21.56 12.01 -14.48
N GLN A 310 -21.88 13.19 -13.93
CA GLN A 310 -21.89 14.43 -14.73
C GLN A 310 -20.53 15.12 -14.75
N THR A 311 -19.81 15.18 -13.62
CA THR A 311 -18.49 15.84 -13.59
C THR A 311 -17.36 14.97 -14.12
N GLY A 312 -17.55 13.65 -14.18
CA GLY A 312 -16.52 12.68 -14.53
C GLY A 312 -15.44 12.56 -13.46
N LEU A 313 -14.37 11.84 -13.78
CA LEU A 313 -13.21 11.73 -12.90
C LEU A 313 -12.38 13.01 -12.97
N TRP A 314 -12.00 13.55 -11.82
CA TRP A 314 -11.02 14.63 -11.72
C TRP A 314 -10.07 14.40 -10.55
N ARG A 315 -8.89 15.00 -10.66
CA ARG A 315 -7.81 14.88 -9.68
C ARG A 315 -7.25 16.25 -9.34
N ALA A 316 -6.88 16.46 -8.08
CA ALA A 316 -6.24 17.69 -7.59
C ALA A 316 -5.29 17.37 -6.43
N CYS A 317 -4.43 18.32 -6.07
CA CYS A 317 -3.59 18.23 -4.88
C CYS A 317 -3.96 19.33 -3.89
N LEU A 318 -4.08 18.99 -2.61
CA LEU A 318 -4.06 19.94 -1.50
C LEU A 318 -2.63 19.98 -0.97
N ASP A 319 -2.17 21.20 -0.65
CA ASP A 319 -0.75 21.48 -0.47
C ASP A 319 0.07 21.17 -1.73
N HIS A 320 -0.11 22.02 -2.74
CA HIS A 320 0.46 21.82 -4.08
C HIS A 320 2.00 21.90 -4.07
N GLU A 321 2.58 22.73 -3.20
CA GLU A 321 4.03 22.85 -3.06
C GLU A 321 4.63 21.57 -2.47
N ALA A 322 4.08 21.07 -1.35
CA ALA A 322 4.51 19.79 -0.77
C ALA A 322 4.31 18.63 -1.75
N GLY A 323 3.16 18.56 -2.44
CA GLY A 323 2.92 17.54 -3.45
C GLY A 323 3.89 17.60 -4.62
N THR A 324 4.29 18.80 -5.06
CA THR A 324 5.29 18.99 -6.12
C THR A 324 6.65 18.45 -5.66
N GLN A 325 7.07 18.78 -4.44
CA GLN A 325 8.33 18.30 -3.89
C GLN A 325 8.35 16.77 -3.79
N MET A 326 7.29 16.17 -3.25
CA MET A 326 7.18 14.72 -3.10
C MET A 326 7.26 13.99 -4.45
N LEU A 327 6.55 14.48 -5.47
CA LEU A 327 6.60 13.86 -6.81
C LEU A 327 7.95 14.04 -7.49
N GLN A 328 8.62 15.18 -7.30
CA GLN A 328 9.98 15.40 -7.80
C GLN A 328 10.99 14.44 -7.16
N GLU A 329 10.86 14.19 -5.86
CA GLU A 329 11.74 13.28 -5.11
C GLU A 329 11.54 11.81 -5.53
N GLU A 330 10.31 11.38 -5.74
CA GLU A 330 9.99 9.98 -6.05
C GLU A 330 10.11 9.62 -7.53
N CYS A 331 9.72 10.51 -8.45
CA CYS A 331 9.55 10.15 -9.87
C CYS A 331 9.92 11.22 -10.91
N ASP A 332 10.44 12.38 -10.51
CA ASP A 332 10.82 13.48 -11.41
C ASP A 332 9.66 13.95 -12.33
N GLU A 333 8.41 13.85 -11.85
CA GLU A 333 7.21 14.31 -12.55
C GLU A 333 6.70 15.66 -12.02
N ASP A 334 6.07 16.45 -12.89
CA ASP A 334 5.37 17.69 -12.50
C ASP A 334 3.94 17.35 -12.09
N ILE A 335 3.56 17.74 -10.88
CA ILE A 335 2.21 17.53 -10.36
C ILE A 335 1.12 18.10 -11.29
N ASN A 336 1.41 19.17 -12.03
CA ASN A 336 0.47 19.82 -12.94
C ASN A 336 0.16 18.98 -14.19
N ASP A 337 0.97 17.97 -14.50
CA ASP A 337 0.71 17.05 -15.61
C ASP A 337 -0.36 16.01 -15.24
N MET A 338 -0.54 15.74 -13.94
CA MET A 338 -1.46 14.72 -13.43
C MET A 338 -2.66 15.29 -12.68
N TYR A 339 -2.52 16.46 -12.07
CA TYR A 339 -3.49 17.07 -11.16
C TYR A 339 -3.92 18.45 -11.66
N LEU A 340 -5.19 18.77 -11.46
CA LEU A 340 -5.74 20.07 -11.85
C LEU A 340 -5.08 21.20 -11.04
N PRO A 341 -4.81 22.36 -11.67
CA PRO A 341 -4.46 23.58 -10.96
C PRO A 341 -5.56 23.97 -9.96
N ALA A 342 -5.17 24.63 -8.86
CA ALA A 342 -6.04 24.95 -7.72
C ALA A 342 -7.38 25.60 -8.12
N ASP A 343 -7.37 26.60 -9.01
CA ASP A 343 -8.59 27.25 -9.51
C ASP A 343 -9.54 26.26 -10.22
N GLN A 344 -8.99 25.41 -11.08
CA GLN A 344 -9.79 24.43 -11.82
C GLN A 344 -10.30 23.32 -10.89
N ALA A 345 -9.49 22.93 -9.91
CA ALA A 345 -9.88 21.98 -8.87
C ALA A 345 -11.05 22.51 -8.03
N ALA A 346 -11.00 23.78 -7.61
CA ALA A 346 -12.09 24.43 -6.86
C ALA A 346 -13.39 24.48 -7.68
N GLU A 347 -13.32 24.81 -8.98
CA GLU A 347 -14.48 24.78 -9.87
C GLU A 347 -15.06 23.37 -10.06
N ARG A 348 -14.20 22.34 -10.15
CA ARG A 348 -14.63 20.93 -10.27
C ARG A 348 -15.27 20.43 -8.99
N ALA A 349 -14.66 20.71 -7.85
CA ALA A 349 -15.19 20.41 -6.53
C ALA A 349 -16.56 21.05 -6.30
N LEU A 350 -16.74 22.32 -6.73
CA LEU A 350 -18.02 23.01 -6.65
C LEU A 350 -19.13 22.28 -7.43
N LYS A 351 -18.85 21.91 -8.68
CA LYS A 351 -19.80 21.19 -9.54
C LYS A 351 -20.11 19.80 -8.99
N TRP A 352 -19.09 19.09 -8.50
CA TRP A 352 -19.24 17.76 -7.91
C TRP A 352 -20.12 17.82 -6.66
N ALA A 353 -19.91 18.81 -5.78
CA ALA A 353 -20.73 18.98 -4.57
C ALA A 353 -22.19 19.31 -4.90
N GLN A 354 -22.42 20.17 -5.90
CA GLN A 354 -23.77 20.48 -6.37
C GLN A 354 -24.49 19.24 -6.93
N GLU A 355 -23.80 18.42 -7.71
CA GLU A 355 -24.33 17.14 -8.20
C GLU A 355 -24.65 16.17 -7.06
N ALA A 356 -23.83 16.17 -6.01
CA ALA A 356 -24.05 15.39 -4.80
C ALA A 356 -25.22 15.92 -3.93
N GLY A 357 -25.87 17.01 -4.33
CA GLY A 357 -26.97 17.65 -3.61
C GLY A 357 -26.51 18.38 -2.34
N LEU A 358 -25.24 18.77 -2.28
CA LEU A 358 -24.66 19.53 -1.17
C LEU A 358 -24.82 21.05 -1.39
N THR A 359 -24.55 21.82 -0.34
CA THR A 359 -24.48 23.29 -0.40
C THR A 359 -23.05 23.74 -0.14
N PRO A 360 -22.16 23.65 -1.15
CA PRO A 360 -20.76 24.02 -1.01
C PRO A 360 -20.58 25.53 -0.81
N ILE A 361 -19.48 25.90 -0.15
CA ILE A 361 -19.06 27.29 0.03
C ILE A 361 -17.94 27.56 -0.97
N ALA A 362 -18.25 28.25 -2.07
CA ALA A 362 -17.31 28.45 -3.18
C ALA A 362 -15.99 29.13 -2.76
N GLN A 363 -16.06 30.11 -1.85
CA GLN A 363 -14.86 30.78 -1.34
C GLN A 363 -14.00 29.83 -0.50
N ASP A 364 -14.59 29.07 0.42
CA ASP A 364 -13.84 28.10 1.22
C ASP A 364 -13.22 27.00 0.33
N LEU A 365 -13.88 26.56 -0.74
CA LEU A 365 -13.27 25.62 -1.70
C LEU A 365 -12.04 26.23 -2.38
N HIS A 366 -12.16 27.46 -2.86
CA HIS A 366 -11.04 28.18 -3.44
C HIS A 366 -9.89 28.31 -2.42
N ASP A 367 -10.19 28.70 -1.18
CA ASP A 367 -9.19 28.91 -0.13
C ASP A 367 -8.50 27.59 0.26
N VAL A 368 -9.22 26.46 0.30
CA VAL A 368 -8.65 25.15 0.60
C VAL A 368 -7.69 24.66 -0.49
N PHE A 369 -8.02 24.84 -1.77
CA PHE A 369 -7.12 24.43 -2.86
C PHE A 369 -5.89 25.34 -3.01
N HIS A 370 -5.92 26.55 -2.44
CA HIS A 370 -4.78 27.48 -2.40
C HIS A 370 -4.03 27.47 -1.07
N ALA A 371 -4.52 26.70 -0.09
CA ALA A 371 -3.88 26.64 1.20
C ALA A 371 -2.58 25.83 1.12
N ASP A 372 -1.58 26.36 1.78
CA ASP A 372 -0.35 25.71 2.19
C ASP A 372 -0.42 25.69 3.73
N LYS A 373 -0.41 24.49 4.33
CA LYS A 373 -0.51 24.35 5.79
C LYS A 373 0.84 24.09 6.44
N GLY A 374 1.89 23.92 5.64
CA GLY A 374 3.19 23.46 6.10
C GLY A 374 3.19 22.00 6.56
N GLU A 375 4.40 21.54 6.86
CA GLU A 375 4.75 20.15 7.19
C GLU A 375 3.81 19.53 8.26
N GLY A 376 3.45 18.25 8.05
CA GLY A 376 2.69 17.42 9.01
C GLY A 376 1.19 17.69 9.13
N GLN A 377 0.61 18.67 8.41
CA GLN A 377 -0.79 19.10 8.62
C GLN A 377 -1.76 18.84 7.46
N ALA A 378 -1.37 18.09 6.44
CA ALA A 378 -2.19 17.90 5.25
C ALA A 378 -3.50 17.14 5.50
N ASN A 379 -3.53 16.24 6.50
CA ASN A 379 -4.75 15.59 6.94
C ASN A 379 -5.87 16.58 7.31
N LYS A 380 -5.53 17.76 7.88
CA LYS A 380 -6.49 18.83 8.18
C LYS A 380 -7.07 19.43 6.90
N LEU A 381 -6.29 19.54 5.82
CA LEU A 381 -6.77 20.05 4.52
C LEU A 381 -7.87 19.18 3.94
N PHE A 382 -7.76 17.85 4.08
CA PHE A 382 -8.84 16.96 3.64
C PHE A 382 -10.14 17.22 4.41
N TYR A 383 -10.08 17.40 5.73
CA TYR A 383 -11.28 17.73 6.50
C TYR A 383 -11.81 19.13 6.16
N ASP A 384 -10.95 20.13 6.01
CA ASP A 384 -11.32 21.47 5.53
C ASP A 384 -12.04 21.41 4.17
N LEU A 385 -11.58 20.55 3.25
CA LEU A 385 -12.27 20.27 1.98
C LEU A 385 -13.67 19.69 2.23
N THR A 386 -13.84 18.72 3.13
CA THR A 386 -15.18 18.17 3.43
C THR A 386 -16.15 19.19 4.02
N PHE A 387 -15.64 20.15 4.81
CA PHE A 387 -16.43 21.29 5.28
C PHE A 387 -16.81 22.21 4.12
N ALA A 388 -15.86 22.58 3.27
CA ALA A 388 -16.08 23.47 2.13
C ALA A 388 -17.06 22.88 1.09
N LEU A 389 -17.05 21.54 0.92
CA LEU A 389 -18.02 20.82 0.09
C LEU A 389 -19.44 20.80 0.71
N GLY A 390 -19.58 21.08 2.00
CA GLY A 390 -20.86 21.05 2.73
C GLY A 390 -21.27 19.65 3.22
N ILE A 391 -20.32 18.71 3.33
CA ILE A 391 -20.56 17.37 3.90
C ILE A 391 -20.63 17.44 5.43
N GLN A 392 -19.72 18.21 6.02
CA GLN A 392 -19.64 18.46 7.45
C GLN A 392 -20.04 19.91 7.76
N THR A 393 -20.50 20.15 8.99
CA THR A 393 -20.80 21.51 9.49
C THR A 393 -19.76 21.91 10.52
N ARG A 394 -19.08 23.05 10.33
CA ARG A 394 -18.22 23.63 11.38
C ARG A 394 -19.06 23.79 12.65
N GLN A 395 -18.67 23.13 13.75
CA GLN A 395 -19.31 23.33 15.05
C GLN A 395 -18.85 24.63 15.70
#